data_AF-A0A3B9Z4A5-F1
#
_entry.id   AF-A0A3B9Z4A5-F1
#
_cell.length_a   1.000
_cell.length_b   1.000
_cell.length_c   1.000
_cell.angle_alpha   90.00
_cell.angle_beta   90.00
_cell.angle_gamma   90.00
#
_symmetry.space_group_name_H-M   'P 1'
#
loop_
_entity.id
_entity.type
_entity.pdbx_description
1 polymer ?
#
loop_
_entity_poly.entity_id
_entity_poly.type
_entity_poly.pdbx_seq_one_letter_code
_entity_poly.pdbx_strand_id
1 'polypeptide(L)'
;PAKPASSQVAAAPASTPPAAASGGGASSARAMRSAARRAQAQLTTWPHLLMPEFLSAVLLLIGLTVMAWFVNAPLEEHSNPNHTPNPSKAPWYFLNLQELLLHMHPGLAGVVIPTVIIVLLMAIPYLDINSDDTGVWFSGAQGKKVFWISTVYTFFWAWALILVDEFVGVRAVIENAIPVLKISWLSEIVTQTMVPTAIMWAVAVGLYVAIAHLKPTVRDVMIAYFTAFVIAWILLALVGSAFRGPAMVLYWPWNMPARIA
;
A
#
# COMPACT_ATOMS: atom_id res chain seq x y z
N PRO A 1 -15.90 84.68 5.04
CA PRO A 1 -15.84 83.58 6.04
C PRO A 1 -15.93 82.22 5.34
N ALA A 2 -14.99 81.33 5.64
CA ALA A 2 -14.45 80.30 4.76
C ALA A 2 -15.29 79.02 4.57
N LYS A 3 -15.16 78.40 3.38
CA LYS A 3 -15.48 76.99 3.10
C LYS A 3 -14.50 76.07 3.85
N PRO A 4 -14.94 74.92 4.39
CA PRO A 4 -14.02 73.85 4.76
C PRO A 4 -13.74 72.92 3.58
N ALA A 5 -12.48 72.48 3.54
CA ALA A 5 -11.81 71.85 2.42
C ALA A 5 -11.96 70.32 2.37
N SER A 6 -11.88 69.79 1.16
CA SER A 6 -11.71 68.38 0.83
C SER A 6 -10.38 67.83 1.37
N SER A 7 -10.43 66.81 2.22
CA SER A 7 -9.27 66.01 2.60
C SER A 7 -9.04 64.89 1.58
N GLN A 8 -8.12 65.14 0.65
CA GLN A 8 -7.52 64.09 -0.19
C GLN A 8 -6.69 63.15 0.71
N VAL A 9 -7.01 61.86 0.68
CA VAL A 9 -6.18 60.81 1.27
C VAL A 9 -4.91 60.69 0.42
N ALA A 10 -3.77 60.92 1.05
CA ALA A 10 -2.45 60.90 0.43
C ALA A 10 -2.13 59.50 -0.13
N ALA A 11 -1.76 59.46 -1.42
CA ALA A 11 -1.21 58.27 -2.06
C ALA A 11 0.23 58.04 -1.57
N ALA A 12 0.54 56.81 -1.16
CA ALA A 12 1.88 56.36 -0.82
C ALA A 12 2.81 56.40 -2.04
N PRO A 13 4.12 56.69 -1.88
CA PRO A 13 5.05 56.83 -3.00
C PRO A 13 5.28 55.47 -3.68
N ALA A 14 5.23 55.50 -5.02
CA ALA A 14 5.55 54.36 -5.87
C ALA A 14 7.02 53.95 -5.71
N SER A 15 7.26 52.70 -5.34
CA SER A 15 8.59 52.10 -5.32
C SER A 15 9.08 51.83 -6.76
N THR A 16 10.27 52.35 -7.07
CA THR A 16 10.98 52.12 -8.33
C THR A 16 11.33 50.64 -8.48
N PRO A 17 11.13 50.00 -9.65
CA PRO A 17 11.53 48.60 -9.85
C PRO A 17 13.06 48.48 -9.90
N PRO A 18 13.69 47.54 -9.17
CA PRO A 18 15.11 47.25 -9.37
C PRO A 18 15.33 46.53 -10.71
N ALA A 19 16.47 46.86 -11.32
CA ALA A 19 16.92 46.41 -12.63
C ALA A 19 16.98 44.89 -12.77
N ALA A 20 16.70 44.43 -14.00
CA ALA A 20 16.55 43.04 -14.40
C ALA A 20 17.79 42.17 -14.12
N ALA A 21 17.59 41.11 -13.32
CA ALA A 21 18.47 39.95 -13.28
C ALA A 21 17.88 38.84 -14.18
N SER A 22 18.52 38.62 -15.33
CA SER A 22 18.08 37.75 -16.43
C SER A 22 18.29 36.23 -16.20
N GLY A 23 18.06 35.74 -14.97
CA GLY A 23 18.17 34.31 -14.64
C GLY A 23 16.97 33.71 -13.87
N GLY A 24 16.02 34.53 -13.44
CA GLY A 24 14.96 34.11 -12.50
C GLY A 24 13.59 33.79 -13.11
N GLY A 25 13.40 33.93 -14.42
CA GLY A 25 12.06 33.86 -15.05
C GLY A 25 11.39 32.49 -14.93
N ALA A 26 12.16 31.40 -15.00
CA ALA A 26 11.62 30.04 -14.88
C ALA A 26 11.29 29.67 -13.43
N SER A 27 12.08 30.15 -12.45
CA SER A 27 11.84 29.89 -11.02
C SER A 27 10.70 30.74 -10.47
N SER A 28 10.57 32.01 -10.91
CA SER A 28 9.46 32.88 -10.53
C SER A 28 8.14 32.41 -11.15
N ALA A 29 8.14 31.97 -12.41
CA ALA A 29 6.95 31.44 -13.06
C ALA A 29 6.50 30.09 -12.49
N ARG A 30 7.42 29.27 -11.98
CA ARG A 30 7.11 28.00 -11.29
C ARG A 30 6.60 28.26 -9.87
N ALA A 31 7.23 29.17 -9.13
CA ALA A 31 6.79 29.62 -7.81
C ALA A 31 5.43 30.32 -7.86
N MET A 32 5.17 31.13 -8.89
CA MET A 32 3.89 31.80 -9.11
C MET A 32 2.80 30.82 -9.55
N ARG A 33 3.14 29.79 -10.34
CA ARG A 33 2.21 28.67 -10.66
C ARG A 33 1.90 27.79 -9.45
N SER A 34 2.87 27.52 -8.57
CA SER A 34 2.64 26.76 -7.33
C SER A 34 1.92 27.59 -6.27
N ALA A 35 2.16 28.90 -6.21
CA ALA A 35 1.38 29.83 -5.39
C ALA A 35 -0.04 29.97 -5.92
N ALA A 36 -0.23 30.07 -7.24
CA ALA A 36 -1.55 30.11 -7.88
C ALA A 36 -2.32 28.78 -7.74
N ARG A 37 -1.64 27.62 -7.75
CA ARG A 37 -2.24 26.31 -7.42
C ARG A 37 -2.61 26.19 -5.93
N ARG A 38 -1.75 26.66 -5.02
CA ARG A 38 -2.06 26.74 -3.57
C ARG A 38 -3.18 27.74 -3.27
N ALA A 39 -3.27 28.79 -4.09
CA ALA A 39 -4.34 29.77 -4.08
C ALA A 39 -5.56 29.36 -4.92
N GLN A 40 -5.54 28.18 -5.55
CA GLN A 40 -6.67 27.57 -6.24
C GLN A 40 -7.62 27.02 -5.16
N ALA A 41 -8.25 28.00 -4.51
CA ALA A 41 -9.28 28.00 -3.49
C ALA A 41 -8.95 27.18 -2.21
N GLN A 42 -8.33 27.83 -1.23
CA GLN A 42 -8.62 27.54 0.17
C GLN A 42 -10.14 27.74 0.37
N LEU A 43 -10.92 26.68 0.16
CA LEU A 43 -12.37 26.70 0.34
C LEU A 43 -12.66 26.65 1.83
N THR A 44 -13.74 27.32 2.22
CA THR A 44 -14.23 27.21 3.59
C THR A 44 -14.65 25.76 3.86
N THR A 45 -14.18 25.19 4.97
CA THR A 45 -14.48 23.81 5.40
C THR A 45 -15.98 23.53 5.36
N TRP A 46 -16.77 24.50 5.80
CA TRP A 46 -18.21 24.54 5.61
C TRP A 46 -18.57 25.50 4.46
N PRO A 47 -19.43 25.11 3.51
CA PRO A 47 -20.07 23.81 3.33
C PRO A 47 -19.24 22.81 2.49
N HIS A 48 -18.11 23.23 1.91
CA HIS A 48 -17.49 22.56 0.77
C HIS A 48 -16.79 21.24 1.10
N LEU A 49 -16.34 21.04 2.35
CA LEU A 49 -15.78 19.77 2.81
C LEU A 49 -16.81 18.97 3.62
N LEU A 50 -17.50 19.63 4.55
CA LEU A 50 -18.38 18.94 5.49
C LEU A 50 -19.64 18.36 4.84
N MET A 51 -20.23 19.03 3.83
CA MET A 51 -21.44 18.50 3.18
C MET A 51 -21.16 17.21 2.38
N PRO A 52 -20.13 17.14 1.51
CA PRO A 52 -19.79 15.89 0.82
C PRO A 52 -19.39 14.76 1.76
N GLU A 53 -18.64 15.07 2.83
CA GLU A 53 -18.20 14.06 3.81
C GLU A 53 -19.39 13.52 4.61
N PHE A 54 -20.28 14.39 5.09
CA PHE A 54 -21.52 13.99 5.74
C PHE A 54 -22.41 13.15 4.82
N LEU A 55 -22.58 13.57 3.56
CA LEU A 55 -23.35 12.80 2.58
C LEU A 55 -22.72 11.43 2.32
N SER A 56 -21.39 11.36 2.18
CA SER A 56 -20.65 10.11 2.02
C SER A 56 -20.82 9.19 3.23
N ALA A 57 -20.78 9.73 4.45
CA ALA A 57 -21.01 8.98 5.68
C ALA A 57 -22.44 8.44 5.77
N VAL A 58 -23.45 9.24 5.42
CA VAL A 58 -24.85 8.81 5.36
C VAL A 58 -25.04 7.72 4.31
N LEU A 59 -24.48 7.89 3.11
CA LEU A 59 -24.55 6.89 2.04
C LEU A 59 -23.86 5.58 2.44
N LEU A 60 -22.71 5.66 3.12
CA LEU A 60 -22.01 4.49 3.64
C LEU A 60 -22.82 3.77 4.73
N LEU A 61 -23.44 4.53 5.65
CA LEU A 61 -24.30 3.96 6.69
C LEU A 61 -25.53 3.27 6.08
N ILE A 62 -26.19 3.91 5.12
CA ILE A 62 -27.32 3.30 4.40
C ILE A 62 -26.84 2.05 3.67
N GLY A 63 -25.71 2.11 2.96
CA GLY A 63 -25.14 0.99 2.24
C GLY A 63 -24.84 -0.21 3.15
N LEU A 64 -24.20 0.01 4.30
CA LEU A 64 -23.94 -1.03 5.30
C LEU A 64 -25.24 -1.59 5.91
N THR A 65 -26.24 -0.73 6.17
CA THR A 65 -27.55 -1.14 6.69
C THR A 65 -28.29 -2.03 5.69
N VAL A 66 -28.32 -1.63 4.42
CA VAL A 66 -28.93 -2.41 3.34
C VAL A 66 -28.18 -3.73 3.15
N MET A 67 -26.84 -3.71 3.18
CA MET A 67 -26.03 -4.92 3.10
C MET A 67 -26.37 -5.90 4.23
N ALA A 68 -26.49 -5.41 5.46
CA ALA A 68 -26.84 -6.24 6.63
C ALA A 68 -28.22 -6.89 6.52
N TRP A 69 -29.13 -6.33 5.72
CA TRP A 69 -30.43 -6.95 5.46
C TRP A 69 -30.34 -8.17 4.53
N PHE A 70 -29.40 -8.17 3.59
CA PHE A 70 -29.22 -9.25 2.61
C PHE A 70 -28.15 -10.28 3.01
N VAL A 71 -27.17 -9.88 3.82
CA VAL A 71 -26.02 -10.72 4.19
C VAL A 71 -26.07 -11.02 5.68
N ASN A 72 -26.58 -12.20 6.03
CA ASN A 72 -26.58 -12.68 7.41
C ASN A 72 -25.18 -13.16 7.82
N ALA A 73 -24.76 -12.78 9.03
CA ALA A 73 -23.55 -13.31 9.62
C ALA A 73 -23.77 -14.79 10.03
N PRO A 74 -22.91 -15.73 9.59
CA PRO A 74 -22.97 -17.10 10.06
C PRO A 74 -22.61 -17.14 11.55
N LEU A 75 -23.40 -17.86 12.34
CA LEU A 75 -23.14 -18.08 13.77
C LEU A 75 -22.42 -19.42 13.93
N GLU A 76 -21.27 -19.39 14.60
CA GLU A 76 -20.51 -20.59 14.99
C GLU A 76 -20.90 -21.06 16.40
N GLU A 77 -20.45 -22.25 16.77
CA GLU A 77 -20.66 -22.81 18.11
C GLU A 77 -19.94 -21.99 19.20
N HIS A 78 -20.37 -22.17 20.46
CA HIS A 78 -19.68 -21.55 21.59
C HIS A 78 -18.22 -22.01 21.68
N SER A 79 -17.35 -21.10 22.09
CA SER A 79 -15.91 -21.36 22.20
C SER A 79 -15.61 -22.57 23.09
N ASN A 80 -14.93 -23.57 22.55
CA ASN A 80 -14.50 -24.76 23.27
C ASN A 80 -12.96 -24.88 23.23
N PRO A 81 -12.25 -24.75 24.36
CA PRO A 81 -10.80 -24.87 24.40
C PRO A 81 -10.26 -26.24 23.94
N ASN A 82 -11.08 -27.30 23.99
CA ASN A 82 -10.70 -28.65 23.58
C ASN A 82 -10.99 -28.93 22.09
N HIS A 83 -11.54 -27.97 21.35
CA HIS A 83 -11.88 -28.13 19.94
C HIS A 83 -11.40 -26.92 19.13
N THR A 84 -10.41 -27.13 18.26
CA THR A 84 -9.92 -26.08 17.36
C THR A 84 -10.69 -26.16 16.04
N PRO A 85 -11.41 -25.11 15.62
CA PRO A 85 -12.17 -25.13 14.38
C PRO A 85 -11.25 -25.27 13.16
N ASN A 86 -11.69 -26.03 12.17
CA ASN A 86 -10.97 -26.24 10.92
C ASN A 86 -11.90 -25.94 9.72
N PRO A 87 -11.64 -24.91 8.91
CA PRO A 87 -10.48 -24.01 8.94
C PRO A 87 -10.65 -22.85 9.94
N SER A 88 -9.61 -22.57 10.73
CA SER A 88 -9.54 -21.35 11.54
C SER A 88 -9.04 -20.19 10.66
N LYS A 89 -9.96 -19.39 10.11
CA LYS A 89 -9.63 -18.24 9.25
C LYS A 89 -9.67 -16.93 10.05
N ALA A 90 -8.69 -16.07 9.84
CA ALA A 90 -8.66 -14.72 10.38
C ALA A 90 -9.69 -13.80 9.69
N PRO A 91 -10.04 -12.66 10.30
CA PRO A 91 -10.79 -11.61 9.62
C PRO A 91 -10.11 -11.18 8.32
N TRP A 92 -10.90 -10.72 7.34
CA TRP A 92 -10.43 -10.46 5.97
C TRP A 92 -9.21 -9.53 5.87
N TYR A 93 -9.12 -8.52 6.75
CA TYR A 93 -8.01 -7.57 6.79
C TYR A 93 -6.70 -8.15 7.38
N PHE A 94 -6.75 -9.35 7.96
CA PHE A 94 -5.60 -10.13 8.41
C PHE A 94 -5.36 -11.40 7.59
N LEU A 95 -6.20 -11.71 6.59
CA LEU A 95 -5.99 -12.90 5.76
C LEU A 95 -4.68 -12.85 4.97
N ASN A 96 -4.22 -11.65 4.60
CA ASN A 96 -2.92 -11.49 3.98
C ASN A 96 -1.78 -11.93 4.91
N LEU A 97 -1.90 -11.65 6.21
CA LEU A 97 -0.91 -12.02 7.22
C LEU A 97 -0.99 -13.52 7.49
N GLN A 98 -2.20 -14.07 7.55
CA GLN A 98 -2.41 -15.50 7.71
C GLN A 98 -1.81 -16.31 6.56
N GLU A 99 -2.00 -15.85 5.32
CA GLU A 99 -1.39 -16.49 4.16
C GLU A 99 0.15 -16.46 4.26
N LEU A 100 0.71 -15.33 4.69
CA LEU A 100 2.15 -15.20 4.90
C LEU A 100 2.69 -16.18 5.97
N LEU A 101 1.91 -16.45 7.03
CA LEU A 101 2.27 -17.38 8.10
C LEU A 101 2.37 -18.84 7.63
N LEU A 102 1.76 -19.20 6.50
CA LEU A 102 1.88 -20.56 5.93
C LEU A 102 3.24 -20.78 5.27
N HIS A 103 3.91 -19.71 4.84
CA HIS A 103 5.08 -19.76 3.97
C HIS A 103 6.40 -19.43 4.68
N MET A 104 6.36 -18.95 5.92
CA MET A 104 7.56 -18.56 6.68
C MET A 104 7.36 -18.60 8.19
N HIS A 105 8.45 -18.45 8.94
CA HIS A 105 8.43 -18.49 10.40
C HIS A 105 7.46 -17.44 11.00
N PRO A 106 6.64 -17.79 12.02
CA PRO A 106 5.61 -16.90 12.57
C PRO A 106 6.12 -15.55 13.07
N GLY A 107 7.30 -15.51 13.68
CA GLY A 107 7.91 -14.26 14.13
C GLY A 107 8.30 -13.32 12.98
N LEU A 108 8.71 -13.87 11.82
CA LEU A 108 9.08 -13.08 10.65
C LEU A 108 7.83 -12.48 10.00
N ALA A 109 6.84 -13.33 9.70
CA ALA A 109 5.58 -12.92 9.10
C ALA A 109 4.75 -12.00 10.01
N GLY A 110 4.59 -12.36 11.28
CA GLY A 110 3.69 -11.69 12.21
C GLY A 110 4.23 -10.39 12.81
N VAL A 111 5.55 -10.27 13.01
CA VAL A 111 6.15 -9.14 13.75
C VAL A 111 7.12 -8.35 12.88
N VAL A 112 8.12 -9.00 12.31
CA VAL A 112 9.21 -8.30 11.61
C VAL A 112 8.71 -7.60 10.36
N ILE A 113 7.98 -8.31 9.48
CA ILE A 113 7.51 -7.74 8.21
C ILE A 113 6.55 -6.55 8.43
N PRO A 114 5.50 -6.67 9.26
CA PRO A 114 4.62 -5.53 9.56
C PRO A 114 5.38 -4.34 10.16
N THR A 115 6.34 -4.60 11.06
CA THR A 115 7.16 -3.54 11.67
C THR A 115 8.00 -2.81 10.61
N VAL A 116 8.65 -3.56 9.71
CA VAL A 116 9.43 -2.98 8.59
C VAL A 116 8.53 -2.15 7.68
N ILE A 117 7.34 -2.64 7.33
CA ILE A 117 6.38 -1.89 6.49
C ILE A 117 5.99 -0.57 7.16
N ILE A 118 5.66 -0.59 8.45
CA ILE A 118 5.28 0.62 9.20
C ILE A 118 6.44 1.61 9.23
N VAL A 119 7.67 1.16 9.49
CA VAL A 119 8.87 2.01 9.47
C VAL A 119 9.10 2.61 8.08
N LEU A 120 8.95 1.82 7.01
CA LEU A 120 9.08 2.30 5.64
C LEU A 120 8.01 3.34 5.29
N LEU A 121 6.76 3.14 5.72
CA LEU A 121 5.69 4.11 5.55
C LEU A 121 5.97 5.42 6.31
N MET A 122 6.48 5.35 7.54
CA MET A 122 6.92 6.51 8.30
C MET A 122 8.13 7.21 7.67
N ALA A 123 8.96 6.48 6.92
CA ALA A 123 10.13 7.02 6.22
C ALA A 123 9.78 7.79 4.94
N ILE A 124 8.61 7.56 4.33
CA ILE A 124 8.15 8.24 3.08
C ILE A 124 8.34 9.76 3.12
N PRO A 125 7.84 10.52 4.13
CA PRO A 125 7.98 11.97 4.15
C PRO A 125 9.44 12.47 4.27
N TYR A 126 10.35 11.65 4.76
CA TYR A 126 11.78 12.00 4.90
C TYR A 126 12.58 11.71 3.63
N LEU A 127 12.09 10.79 2.80
CA LEU A 127 12.75 10.35 1.57
C LEU A 127 12.23 11.12 0.34
N ASP A 128 10.92 11.42 0.27
CA ASP A 128 10.32 12.25 -0.79
C ASP A 128 10.02 13.65 -0.28
N ILE A 129 11.06 14.48 -0.26
CA ILE A 129 11.00 15.89 0.14
C ILE A 129 10.47 16.81 -0.98
N ASN A 130 10.12 16.27 -2.15
CA ASN A 130 9.68 17.09 -3.26
C ASN A 130 8.22 17.53 -3.06
N SER A 131 7.95 18.83 -3.20
CA SER A 131 6.61 19.41 -3.01
C SER A 131 5.78 19.51 -4.30
N ASP A 132 6.40 19.24 -5.45
CA ASP A 132 5.69 19.18 -6.74
C ASP A 132 4.63 18.06 -6.71
N ASP A 133 3.49 18.22 -7.38
CA ASP A 133 2.40 17.21 -7.51
C ASP A 133 1.93 16.53 -6.21
N THR A 134 2.00 17.26 -5.09
CA THR A 134 1.44 16.83 -3.80
C THR A 134 -0.07 16.60 -3.92
N GLY A 135 -0.55 15.45 -3.41
CA GLY A 135 -1.97 15.08 -3.46
C GLY A 135 -2.41 14.34 -4.75
N VAL A 136 -1.50 14.07 -5.69
CA VAL A 136 -1.80 13.26 -6.88
C VAL A 136 -1.17 11.88 -6.73
N TRP A 137 -2.00 10.85 -6.53
CA TRP A 137 -1.55 9.46 -6.30
C TRP A 137 -0.58 8.96 -7.40
N PHE A 138 -0.89 9.25 -8.67
CA PHE A 138 -0.03 8.90 -9.81
C PHE A 138 0.62 10.16 -10.39
N SER A 139 1.59 10.73 -9.67
CA SER A 139 2.27 11.96 -10.08
C SER A 139 2.89 11.80 -11.49
N GLY A 140 2.32 12.50 -12.46
CA GLY A 140 2.79 12.54 -13.85
C GLY A 140 2.57 11.26 -14.68
N ALA A 141 3.01 11.33 -15.94
CA ALA A 141 2.91 10.22 -16.88
C ALA A 141 3.85 9.05 -16.55
N GLN A 142 4.96 9.32 -15.85
CA GLN A 142 5.92 8.29 -15.42
C GLN A 142 5.38 7.45 -14.26
N GLY A 143 4.82 8.08 -13.23
CA GLY A 143 4.23 7.37 -12.09
C GLY A 143 3.12 6.38 -12.49
N LYS A 144 2.31 6.72 -13.51
CA LYS A 144 1.31 5.80 -14.08
C LYS A 144 1.94 4.56 -14.73
N LYS A 145 3.05 4.71 -15.46
CA LYS A 145 3.76 3.57 -16.06
C LYS A 145 4.36 2.68 -14.98
N VAL A 146 4.98 3.29 -13.97
CA VAL A 146 5.57 2.59 -12.83
C VAL A 146 4.52 1.82 -12.03
N PHE A 147 3.34 2.41 -11.81
CA PHE A 147 2.20 1.73 -11.20
C PHE A 147 1.80 0.46 -11.95
N TRP A 148 1.67 0.52 -13.28
CA TRP A 148 1.30 -0.66 -14.06
C TRP A 148 2.40 -1.73 -14.09
N ILE A 149 3.66 -1.34 -14.23
CA ILE A 149 4.79 -2.28 -14.19
C ILE A 149 4.84 -2.98 -12.83
N SER A 150 4.76 -2.24 -11.73
CA SER A 150 4.76 -2.81 -10.38
C SER A 150 3.54 -3.69 -10.12
N THR A 151 2.34 -3.29 -10.57
CA THR A 151 1.12 -4.11 -10.46
C THR A 151 1.27 -5.45 -11.16
N VAL A 152 1.69 -5.44 -12.42
CA VAL A 152 1.87 -6.66 -13.22
C VAL A 152 2.97 -7.53 -12.63
N TYR A 153 4.11 -6.92 -12.29
CA TYR A 153 5.24 -7.61 -11.66
C TYR A 153 4.80 -8.33 -10.38
N THR A 154 4.20 -7.61 -9.44
CA THR A 154 3.77 -8.17 -8.16
C THR A 154 2.68 -9.22 -8.33
N PHE A 155 1.74 -9.01 -9.26
CA PHE A 155 0.70 -10.00 -9.52
C PHE A 155 1.29 -11.36 -9.90
N PHE A 156 2.16 -11.38 -10.90
CA PHE A 156 2.76 -12.62 -11.35
C PHE A 156 3.71 -13.23 -10.32
N TRP A 157 4.53 -12.41 -9.63
CA TRP A 157 5.44 -12.92 -8.61
C TRP A 157 4.72 -13.46 -7.37
N ALA A 158 3.67 -12.79 -6.88
CA ALA A 158 2.90 -13.28 -5.74
C ALA A 158 2.26 -14.64 -6.07
N TRP A 159 1.60 -14.75 -7.22
CA TRP A 159 1.04 -16.02 -7.68
C TRP A 159 2.10 -17.10 -7.87
N ALA A 160 3.22 -16.78 -8.52
CA ALA A 160 4.30 -17.73 -8.74
C ALA A 160 4.87 -18.26 -7.42
N LEU A 161 5.13 -17.40 -6.44
CA LEU A 161 5.66 -17.81 -5.14
C LEU A 161 4.69 -18.70 -4.36
N ILE A 162 3.39 -18.37 -4.35
CA ILE A 162 2.36 -19.18 -3.68
C ILE A 162 2.29 -20.57 -4.32
N LEU A 163 2.26 -20.65 -5.65
CA LEU A 163 2.18 -21.92 -6.37
C LEU A 163 3.46 -22.75 -6.23
N VAL A 164 4.64 -22.12 -6.29
CA VAL A 164 5.91 -22.81 -6.08
C VAL A 164 5.99 -23.38 -4.67
N ASP A 165 5.57 -22.64 -3.66
CA ASP A 165 5.59 -23.13 -2.30
C ASP A 165 4.62 -24.30 -2.08
N GLU A 166 3.39 -24.22 -2.62
CA GLU A 166 2.38 -25.28 -2.50
C GLU A 166 2.77 -26.57 -3.25
N PHE A 167 3.23 -26.47 -4.51
CA PHE A 167 3.44 -27.64 -5.36
C PHE A 167 4.86 -28.20 -5.33
N VAL A 168 5.87 -27.31 -5.23
CA VAL A 168 7.28 -27.71 -5.26
C VAL A 168 7.85 -27.82 -3.85
N GLY A 169 7.36 -26.99 -2.92
CA GLY A 169 7.82 -26.95 -1.54
C GLY A 169 9.25 -26.44 -1.44
N VAL A 170 9.43 -25.14 -1.20
CA VAL A 170 10.76 -24.51 -1.11
C VAL A 170 11.65 -25.23 -0.09
N ARG A 171 11.07 -25.67 1.02
CA ARG A 171 11.74 -26.48 2.05
C ARG A 171 12.27 -27.80 1.50
N ALA A 172 11.45 -28.54 0.76
CA ALA A 172 11.82 -29.84 0.21
C ALA A 172 12.96 -29.73 -0.81
N VAL A 173 12.93 -28.71 -1.67
CA VAL A 173 14.00 -28.45 -2.65
C VAL A 173 15.33 -28.19 -1.96
N ILE A 174 15.35 -27.35 -0.92
CA ILE A 174 16.58 -26.94 -0.24
C ILE A 174 17.15 -28.09 0.60
N GLU A 175 16.30 -28.80 1.32
CA GLU A 175 16.71 -29.97 2.10
C GLU A 175 17.31 -31.06 1.20
N ASN A 176 16.81 -31.22 -0.03
CA ASN A 176 17.37 -32.16 -1.00
C ASN A 176 18.66 -31.65 -1.68
N ALA A 177 18.79 -30.35 -1.89
CA ALA A 177 19.99 -29.74 -2.47
C ALA A 177 21.18 -29.71 -1.50
N ILE A 178 20.94 -29.52 -0.19
CA ILE A 178 21.98 -29.44 0.83
C ILE A 178 21.63 -30.37 2.01
N PRO A 179 21.96 -31.68 1.91
CA PRO A 179 21.61 -32.68 2.92
C PRO A 179 22.19 -32.40 4.32
N VAL A 180 23.30 -31.65 4.40
CA VAL A 180 23.95 -31.25 5.66
C VAL A 180 23.03 -30.38 6.52
N LEU A 181 22.13 -29.60 5.91
CA LEU A 181 21.18 -28.79 6.65
C LEU A 181 20.18 -29.65 7.43
N LYS A 182 19.86 -30.88 6.98
CA LYS A 182 18.86 -31.78 7.60
C LYS A 182 19.18 -32.18 9.04
N ILE A 183 20.45 -32.12 9.45
CA ILE A 183 20.93 -32.73 10.70
C ILE A 183 21.05 -31.72 11.84
N SER A 184 20.84 -30.43 11.57
CA SER A 184 21.04 -29.37 12.56
C SER A 184 19.81 -28.48 12.70
N TRP A 185 19.62 -27.92 13.89
CA TRP A 185 18.66 -26.85 14.23
C TRP A 185 18.75 -25.64 13.28
N LEU A 186 19.86 -25.52 12.56
CA LEU A 186 20.06 -24.55 11.47
C LEU A 186 19.10 -24.75 10.28
N SER A 187 18.58 -25.96 10.03
CA SER A 187 17.62 -26.19 8.92
C SER A 187 16.38 -25.31 9.05
N GLU A 188 15.80 -25.22 10.25
CA GLU A 188 14.58 -24.47 10.48
C GLU A 188 14.79 -22.97 10.25
N ILE A 189 15.87 -22.42 10.81
CA ILE A 189 16.22 -21.00 10.63
C ILE A 189 16.51 -20.70 9.15
N VAL A 190 17.27 -21.56 8.47
CA VAL A 190 17.61 -21.34 7.07
C VAL A 190 16.37 -21.43 6.18
N THR A 191 15.59 -22.50 6.30
CA THR A 191 14.45 -22.77 5.42
C THR A 191 13.23 -21.90 5.70
N GLN A 192 12.95 -21.56 6.95
CA GLN A 192 11.74 -20.79 7.32
C GLN A 192 12.00 -19.30 7.52
N THR A 193 13.25 -18.87 7.70
CA THR A 193 13.57 -17.45 7.93
C THR A 193 14.49 -16.90 6.84
N MET A 194 15.68 -17.47 6.65
CA MET A 194 16.67 -16.89 5.73
C MET A 194 16.22 -16.96 4.27
N VAL A 195 15.69 -18.11 3.85
CA VAL A 195 15.28 -18.34 2.47
C VAL A 195 14.08 -17.45 2.08
N PRO A 196 12.95 -17.44 2.82
CA PRO A 196 11.87 -16.50 2.53
C PRO A 196 12.34 -15.05 2.53
N THR A 197 13.20 -14.66 3.48
CA THR A 197 13.76 -13.30 3.53
C THR A 197 14.60 -12.98 2.29
N ALA A 198 15.46 -13.89 1.86
CA ALA A 198 16.29 -13.72 0.67
C ALA A 198 15.43 -13.63 -0.60
N ILE A 199 14.38 -14.46 -0.72
CA ILE A 199 13.43 -14.41 -1.85
C ILE A 199 12.68 -13.07 -1.85
N MET A 200 12.17 -12.60 -0.71
CA MET A 200 11.51 -11.30 -0.63
C MET A 200 12.43 -10.15 -1.03
N TRP A 201 13.68 -10.16 -0.56
CA TRP A 201 14.69 -9.19 -0.99
C TRP A 201 14.99 -9.28 -2.48
N ALA A 202 15.11 -10.49 -3.04
CA ALA A 202 15.34 -10.69 -4.46
C ALA A 202 14.17 -10.17 -5.32
N VAL A 203 12.92 -10.38 -4.89
CA VAL A 203 11.73 -9.83 -5.55
C VAL A 203 11.65 -8.31 -5.41
N ALA A 204 12.00 -7.76 -4.24
CA ALA A 204 12.06 -6.31 -4.05
C ALA A 204 13.11 -5.65 -4.96
N VAL A 205 14.32 -6.19 -4.99
CA VAL A 205 15.40 -5.73 -5.88
C VAL A 205 15.03 -5.96 -7.35
N GLY A 206 14.40 -7.09 -7.66
CA GLY A 206 13.90 -7.42 -9.00
C GLY A 206 12.89 -6.39 -9.50
N LEU A 207 12.00 -5.91 -8.63
CA LEU A 207 11.07 -4.83 -8.96
C LEU A 207 11.83 -3.53 -9.27
N TYR A 208 12.83 -3.16 -8.47
CA TYR A 208 13.67 -1.99 -8.75
C TYR A 208 14.38 -2.09 -10.10
N VAL A 209 14.96 -3.26 -10.40
CA VAL A 209 15.60 -3.53 -11.71
C VAL A 209 14.56 -3.44 -12.84
N ALA A 210 13.36 -3.97 -12.63
CA ALA A 210 12.27 -3.90 -13.60
C ALA A 210 11.87 -2.47 -13.93
N ILE A 211 11.94 -1.52 -13.00
CA ILE A 211 11.63 -0.10 -13.26
C ILE A 211 12.87 0.74 -13.64
N ALA A 212 14.09 0.23 -13.43
CA ALA A 212 15.33 1.00 -13.62
C ALA A 212 15.51 1.53 -15.05
N HIS A 213 14.98 0.83 -16.06
CA HIS A 213 15.00 1.28 -17.46
C HIS A 213 14.26 2.61 -17.69
N LEU A 214 13.37 3.00 -16.78
CA LEU A 214 12.65 4.27 -16.81
C LEU A 214 13.40 5.44 -16.15
N LYS A 215 14.58 5.19 -15.55
CA LYS A 215 15.33 6.18 -14.75
C LYS A 215 14.44 6.82 -13.67
N PRO A 216 13.91 6.01 -12.73
CA PRO A 216 12.90 6.45 -11.78
C PRO A 216 13.46 7.48 -10.80
N THR A 217 12.61 8.43 -10.40
CA THR A 217 12.88 9.31 -9.25
C THR A 217 12.61 8.57 -7.93
N VAL A 218 13.02 9.16 -6.79
CA VAL A 218 12.73 8.59 -5.46
C VAL A 218 11.22 8.37 -5.26
N ARG A 219 10.39 9.30 -5.74
CA ARG A 219 8.92 9.16 -5.70
C ARG A 219 8.42 7.98 -6.51
N ASP A 220 8.95 7.80 -7.72
CA ASP A 220 8.56 6.66 -8.57
C ASP A 220 8.90 5.33 -7.89
N VAL A 221 10.07 5.25 -7.24
CA VAL A 221 10.48 4.06 -6.48
C VAL A 221 9.51 3.81 -5.30
N MET A 222 9.08 4.86 -4.59
CA MET A 222 8.08 4.71 -3.53
C MET A 222 6.73 4.25 -4.05
N ILE A 223 6.25 4.84 -5.15
CA ILE A 223 5.00 4.43 -5.80
C ILE A 223 5.10 2.95 -6.18
N ALA A 224 6.24 2.50 -6.73
CA ALA A 224 6.44 1.10 -7.10
C ALA A 224 6.33 0.17 -5.89
N TYR A 225 7.07 0.43 -4.82
CA TYR A 225 7.06 -0.43 -3.63
C TYR A 225 5.74 -0.37 -2.87
N PHE A 226 5.11 0.80 -2.76
CA PHE A 226 3.80 0.94 -2.15
C PHE A 226 2.73 0.20 -2.96
N THR A 227 2.76 0.32 -4.29
CA THR A 227 1.86 -0.42 -5.18
C THR A 227 2.09 -1.92 -5.03
N ALA A 228 3.34 -2.37 -5.03
CA ALA A 228 3.67 -3.78 -4.81
C ALA A 228 3.16 -4.29 -3.45
N PHE A 229 3.30 -3.50 -2.38
CA PHE A 229 2.73 -3.84 -1.07
C PHE A 229 1.21 -3.97 -1.12
N VAL A 230 0.49 -3.00 -1.70
CA VAL A 230 -0.98 -3.03 -1.80
C VAL A 230 -1.47 -4.20 -2.65
N ILE A 231 -0.84 -4.44 -3.81
CA ILE A 231 -1.21 -5.56 -4.69
C ILE A 231 -0.93 -6.90 -4.03
N ALA A 232 0.23 -7.07 -3.37
CA ALA A 232 0.52 -8.28 -2.60
C ALA A 232 -0.49 -8.48 -1.46
N TRP A 233 -0.83 -7.41 -0.72
CA TRP A 233 -1.81 -7.45 0.35
C TRP A 233 -3.19 -7.92 -0.16
N ILE A 234 -3.68 -7.35 -1.26
CA ILE A 234 -4.96 -7.74 -1.88
C ILE A 234 -4.91 -9.19 -2.35
N LEU A 235 -3.84 -9.60 -3.03
CA LEU A 235 -3.73 -10.96 -3.58
C LEU A 235 -3.66 -12.01 -2.48
N LEU A 236 -2.87 -11.79 -1.44
CA LEU A 236 -2.79 -12.71 -0.30
C LEU A 236 -4.14 -12.80 0.43
N ALA A 237 -4.83 -11.67 0.62
CA ALA A 237 -6.17 -11.67 1.20
C ALA A 237 -7.19 -12.41 0.31
N LEU A 238 -7.09 -12.27 -1.01
CA LEU A 238 -7.93 -12.96 -1.98
C LEU A 238 -7.66 -14.47 -2.01
N VAL A 239 -6.40 -14.88 -1.94
CA VAL A 239 -6.01 -16.30 -1.85
C VAL A 239 -6.50 -16.91 -0.53
N GLY A 240 -6.25 -16.24 0.60
CA GLY A 240 -6.73 -16.68 1.91
C GLY A 240 -8.25 -16.80 2.02
N SER A 241 -8.98 -15.89 1.35
CA SER A 241 -10.45 -15.90 1.36
C SER A 241 -11.03 -16.97 0.44
N ALA A 242 -10.64 -16.96 -0.84
CA ALA A 242 -11.31 -17.74 -1.89
C ALA A 242 -10.67 -19.10 -2.20
N PHE A 243 -9.37 -19.28 -1.95
CA PHE A 243 -8.62 -20.48 -2.38
C PHE A 243 -8.21 -21.39 -1.22
N ARG A 244 -8.09 -20.88 0.01
CA ARG A 244 -7.71 -21.71 1.17
C ARG A 244 -8.90 -22.48 1.75
N GLY A 245 -8.83 -23.81 1.75
CA GLY A 245 -9.85 -24.73 2.26
C GLY A 245 -9.53 -25.33 3.64
N PRO A 246 -10.08 -26.52 3.97
CA PRO A 246 -9.74 -27.24 5.20
C PRO A 246 -8.23 -27.44 5.34
N ALA A 247 -7.72 -27.32 6.56
CA ALA A 247 -6.30 -27.34 6.90
C ALA A 247 -5.46 -26.28 6.16
N MET A 248 -6.09 -25.22 5.63
CA MET A 248 -5.44 -24.18 4.81
C MET A 248 -4.76 -24.72 3.54
N VAL A 249 -5.20 -25.86 3.02
CA VAL A 249 -4.72 -26.39 1.72
C VAL A 249 -5.31 -25.56 0.58
N LEU A 250 -4.56 -25.44 -0.52
CA LEU A 250 -5.00 -24.68 -1.69
C LEU A 250 -6.03 -25.49 -2.51
N TYR A 251 -7.22 -24.93 -2.70
CA TYR A 251 -8.26 -25.46 -3.56
C TYR A 251 -8.65 -24.42 -4.61
N TRP A 252 -9.08 -24.90 -5.78
CA TRP A 252 -9.82 -24.06 -6.71
C TRP A 252 -11.20 -23.74 -6.12
N PRO A 253 -11.75 -22.52 -6.32
CA PRO A 253 -13.02 -22.11 -5.71
C PRO A 253 -14.19 -23.06 -6.01
N TRP A 254 -14.18 -23.70 -7.19
CA TRP A 254 -15.20 -24.66 -7.62
C TRP A 254 -14.98 -26.11 -7.13
N ASN A 255 -13.80 -26.41 -6.56
CA ASN A 255 -13.45 -27.71 -5.97
C ASN A 255 -13.44 -27.67 -4.44
N MET A 256 -13.93 -26.58 -3.83
CA MET A 256 -13.86 -26.40 -2.39
C MET A 256 -14.77 -27.41 -1.69
N PRO A 257 -14.24 -28.26 -0.78
CA PRO A 257 -15.06 -29.19 -0.05
C PRO A 257 -16.08 -28.43 0.82
N ALA A 258 -17.27 -29.01 0.98
CA ALA A 258 -18.27 -28.46 1.88
C ALA A 258 -17.67 -28.30 3.29
N ARG A 259 -17.97 -27.20 3.98
CA ARG A 259 -17.56 -27.02 5.38
C ARG A 259 -18.23 -28.12 6.19
N ILE A 260 -17.44 -29.07 6.66
CA ILE A 260 -17.89 -30.06 7.63
C ILE A 260 -17.91 -29.31 8.96
N ALA A 261 -19.12 -29.05 9.46
CA ALA A 261 -19.34 -28.46 10.78
C ALA A 261 -18.89 -29.44 11.87
#